data_AF-A0A3P7LW76-F1
#
_entry.id   AF-A0A3P7LW76-F1
#
_cell.length_a   1.000
_cell.length_b   1.000
_cell.length_c   1.000
_cell.angle_alpha   90.00
_cell.angle_beta   90.00
_cell.angle_gamma   90.00
#
_symmetry.space_group_name_H-M   'P 1'
#
loop_
_entity.id
_entity.type
_entity.pdbx_description
1 polymer ?
#
loop_
_entity_poly.entity_id
_entity_poly.type
_entity_poly.pdbx_seq_one_letter_code
_entity_poly.pdbx_strand_id
1 'polypeptide(L)'
;VYNGFQLTGGLFNRTVTLHIGDRYQVSIRQKFSGRDIYHYFKATVFVSGTLPDVAPGAEVQFPDYEEEYRRERPGLVRSYTGMDILLKEGLVRSYTGMDILLKEGGETKTIRMTVDQLIQFDECPHRTS
;
A
#
# COMPACT_ATOMS: atom_id res chain seq x y z
N VAL A 1 -3.04 1.10 20.94
CA VAL A 1 -2.75 0.95 19.49
C VAL A 1 -3.81 1.73 18.73
N TYR A 2 -3.40 2.64 17.84
CA TYR A 2 -4.33 3.41 17.01
C TYR A 2 -4.46 2.76 15.64
N ASN A 3 -5.69 2.61 15.13
CA ASN A 3 -5.90 2.19 13.74
C ASN A 3 -5.75 3.39 12.78
N GLY A 4 -5.70 3.12 11.47
CA GLY A 4 -5.52 4.15 10.45
C GLY A 4 -6.58 5.26 10.47
N PHE A 5 -7.82 4.95 10.88
CA PHE A 5 -8.87 5.95 11.03
C PHE A 5 -8.63 6.86 12.23
N GLN A 6 -8.25 6.32 13.38
CA GLN A 6 -7.91 7.11 14.57
C GLN A 6 -6.72 8.03 14.35
N LEU A 7 -5.80 7.65 13.44
CA LEU A 7 -4.63 8.43 13.09
C LEU A 7 -4.92 9.54 12.07
N THR A 8 -5.68 9.23 11.02
CA THR A 8 -5.85 10.13 9.85
C THR A 8 -7.22 10.81 9.77
N GLY A 9 -8.20 10.36 10.57
CA GLY A 9 -9.60 10.76 10.43
C GLY A 9 -10.24 10.34 9.10
N GLY A 10 -9.59 9.48 8.31
CA GLY A 10 -10.00 9.16 6.95
C GLY A 10 -9.67 10.27 5.93
N LEU A 11 -8.83 11.24 6.29
CA LEU A 11 -8.37 12.33 5.43
C LEU A 11 -6.87 12.15 5.16
N PHE A 12 -6.53 11.53 4.05
CA PHE A 12 -5.13 11.25 3.70
C PHE A 12 -4.95 10.98 2.20
N ASN A 13 -3.72 11.11 1.75
CA ASN A 13 -3.29 10.63 0.44
C ASN A 13 -2.47 9.35 0.62
N ARG A 14 -2.70 8.38 -0.25
CA ARG A 14 -1.91 7.15 -0.30
C ARG A 14 -1.38 6.93 -1.71
N THR A 15 -0.07 6.73 -1.81
CA THR A 15 0.59 6.31 -3.04
C THR A 15 1.15 4.92 -2.82
N VAL A 16 0.85 4.00 -3.74
CA VAL A 16 1.35 2.63 -3.73
C VAL A 16 2.02 2.34 -5.06
N THR A 17 3.19 1.69 -5.00
CA THR A 17 3.88 1.12 -6.16
C THR A 17 4.04 -0.37 -5.91
N LEU A 18 3.44 -1.17 -6.79
CA LEU A 18 3.59 -2.61 -6.81
C LEU A 18 4.62 -2.98 -7.87
N HIS A 19 5.56 -3.86 -7.54
CA HIS A 19 6.37 -4.58 -8.52
C HIS A 19 5.93 -6.05 -8.48
N ILE A 20 5.57 -6.63 -9.63
CA ILE A 20 5.02 -7.98 -9.73
C ILE A 20 5.91 -8.77 -10.70
N GLY A 21 6.57 -9.80 -10.18
CA GLY A 21 7.68 -10.47 -10.87
C GLY A 21 8.75 -9.46 -11.30
N ASP A 22 9.45 -9.79 -12.39
CA ASP A 22 10.59 -8.98 -12.84
C ASP A 22 10.21 -7.85 -13.80
N ARG A 23 8.96 -7.83 -14.30
CA ARG A 23 8.58 -7.00 -15.47
C ARG A 23 7.38 -6.11 -15.27
N TYR A 24 6.53 -6.39 -14.28
CA TYR A 24 5.26 -5.68 -14.14
C TYR A 24 5.33 -4.69 -12.99
N GLN A 25 4.73 -3.52 -13.21
CA GLN A 25 4.68 -2.47 -12.22
C GLN A 25 3.33 -1.78 -12.27
N VAL A 26 2.72 -1.58 -11.09
CA VAL A 26 1.45 -0.85 -10.95
C VAL A 26 1.63 0.31 -9.99
N SER A 27 1.16 1.48 -10.37
CA SER A 27 1.04 2.64 -9.50
C SER A 27 -0.42 2.90 -9.17
N ILE A 28 -0.70 3.05 -7.88
CA ILE A 28 -2.02 3.36 -7.34
C ILE A 28 -1.90 4.67 -6.55
N ARG A 29 -2.70 5.66 -6.93
CA ARG A 29 -2.81 6.95 -6.22
C ARG A 29 -4.22 7.10 -5.68
N GLN A 30 -4.34 7.30 -4.37
CA GLN A 30 -5.60 7.38 -3.66
C GLN A 30 -5.67 8.68 -2.87
N LYS A 31 -6.80 9.37 -2.95
CA LYS A 31 -7.13 10.54 -2.13
C LYS A 31 -8.39 10.26 -1.33
N PHE A 32 -8.25 10.17 -0.01
CA PHE A 32 -9.35 10.00 0.93
C PHE A 32 -9.75 11.36 1.48
N SER A 33 -11.05 11.67 1.42
CA SER A 33 -11.59 13.01 1.73
C SER A 33 -12.39 13.04 3.05
N GLY A 34 -12.20 12.04 3.92
CA GLY A 34 -12.97 11.89 5.14
C GLY A 34 -14.42 11.49 4.89
N ARG A 35 -15.25 11.74 5.91
CA ARG A 35 -16.68 11.45 5.91
C ARG A 35 -17.45 12.60 5.26
N ASP A 36 -18.36 12.29 4.35
CA ASP A 36 -19.23 13.28 3.71
C ASP A 36 -20.48 13.59 4.56
N ILE A 37 -21.34 14.49 4.03
CA ILE A 37 -22.59 14.90 4.69
C ILE A 37 -23.62 13.76 4.85
N TYR A 38 -23.48 12.69 4.07
CA TYR A 38 -24.31 11.48 4.14
C TYR A 38 -23.63 10.36 4.91
N HIS A 39 -22.54 10.68 5.61
CA HIS A 39 -21.81 9.76 6.44
C HIS A 39 -21.00 8.68 5.72
N TYR A 40 -20.82 8.79 4.40
CA TYR A 40 -19.96 7.89 3.62
C TYR A 40 -18.51 8.37 3.58
N PHE A 41 -17.58 7.43 3.47
CA PHE A 41 -16.18 7.74 3.21
C PHE A 41 -15.93 7.84 1.70
N LYS A 42 -15.35 8.96 1.27
CA LYS A 42 -15.04 9.18 -0.14
C LYS A 42 -13.56 8.95 -0.42
N ALA A 43 -13.29 8.11 -1.42
CA ALA A 43 -11.96 7.91 -1.99
C ALA A 43 -11.99 8.17 -3.50
N THR A 44 -10.99 8.89 -4.01
CA THR A 44 -10.71 8.96 -5.46
C THR A 44 -9.48 8.11 -5.72
N VAL A 45 -9.58 7.16 -6.65
CA VAL A 45 -8.52 6.18 -6.94
C VAL A 45 -8.12 6.29 -8.40
N PHE A 46 -6.82 6.39 -8.65
CA PHE A 46 -6.21 6.32 -9.97
C PHE A 46 -5.23 5.15 -10.00
N VAL A 47 -5.40 4.26 -10.99
CA VAL A 47 -4.54 3.08 -11.18
C VAL A 47 -3.94 3.14 -12.58
N SER A 48 -2.64 2.87 -12.68
CA SER A 48 -1.92 2.82 -13.95
C SER A 48 -0.76 1.86 -13.87
N GLY A 49 -0.43 1.17 -14.97
CA GLY A 49 0.74 0.30 -15.03
C GLY A 49 0.50 -0.93 -15.91
N THR A 50 1.27 -1.97 -15.65
CA THR A 50 1.21 -3.26 -16.34
C THR A 50 0.96 -4.39 -15.33
N LEU A 51 0.25 -5.41 -15.78
CA LEU A 51 -0.06 -6.60 -15.01
C LEU A 51 0.34 -7.85 -15.81
N PRO A 52 0.66 -8.96 -15.15
CA PRO A 52 0.78 -10.24 -15.83
C PRO A 52 -0.57 -10.65 -16.44
N ASP A 53 -0.52 -11.27 -17.61
CA ASP A 53 -1.70 -11.95 -18.17
C ASP A 53 -2.09 -13.11 -17.25
N VAL A 54 -3.38 -13.20 -16.95
CA VAL A 54 -3.98 -14.24 -16.12
C VAL A 54 -5.07 -14.91 -16.95
N ALA A 55 -4.97 -16.23 -17.17
CA ALA A 55 -5.98 -16.90 -17.96
C ALA A 55 -7.38 -16.84 -17.32
N PRO A 56 -8.44 -16.88 -18.16
CA PRO A 56 -9.80 -16.98 -17.65
C PRO A 56 -9.97 -18.18 -16.71
N GLY A 57 -10.56 -17.93 -15.54
CA GLY A 57 -10.81 -18.97 -14.53
C GLY A 57 -9.60 -19.33 -13.66
N ALA A 58 -8.44 -18.70 -13.86
CA ALA A 58 -7.32 -18.83 -12.94
C ALA A 58 -7.62 -18.18 -11.58
N GLU A 59 -7.02 -18.71 -10.52
CA GLU A 59 -7.17 -18.22 -9.15
C GLU A 59 -5.86 -17.57 -8.69
N VAL A 60 -5.95 -16.36 -8.13
CA VAL A 60 -4.82 -15.67 -7.49
C VAL A 60 -5.01 -15.72 -5.98
N GLN A 61 -4.09 -16.37 -5.28
CA GLN A 61 -4.08 -16.46 -3.83
C GLN A 61 -2.99 -15.58 -3.25
N PHE A 62 -3.36 -14.81 -2.23
CA PHE A 62 -2.45 -14.02 -1.40
C PHE A 62 -2.33 -14.75 -0.06
N PRO A 63 -1.18 -15.38 0.23
CA PRO A 63 -0.95 -15.97 1.54
C PRO A 63 -0.99 -14.93 2.66
N ASP A 64 -1.13 -15.40 3.89
CA ASP A 64 -1.02 -14.54 5.06
C ASP A 64 0.33 -13.80 5.04
N TYR A 65 0.27 -12.49 5.22
CA TYR A 65 1.45 -11.63 5.30
C TYR A 65 1.27 -10.63 6.43
N GLU A 66 2.39 -10.24 7.04
CA GLU A 66 2.43 -9.19 8.03
C GLU A 66 3.01 -7.92 7.40
N GLU A 67 2.38 -6.78 7.70
CA GLU A 67 2.86 -5.46 7.35
C GLU A 67 3.09 -4.66 8.62
N GLU A 68 4.32 -4.20 8.82
CA GLU A 68 4.62 -3.24 9.86
C GLU A 68 4.38 -1.83 9.34
N TYR A 69 3.97 -0.91 10.21
CA TYR A 69 3.78 0.50 9.87
C TYR A 69 4.52 1.36 10.88
N ARG A 70 5.39 2.26 10.39
CA ARG A 70 6.11 3.22 11.22
C ARG A 70 5.68 4.63 10.86
N ARG A 71 5.49 5.44 11.90
CA ARG A 71 5.36 6.88 11.79
C ARG A 71 6.76 7.48 11.71
N GLU A 72 7.09 8.04 10.55
CA GLU A 72 8.42 8.63 10.30
C GLU A 72 8.54 10.01 10.94
N ARG A 73 7.48 10.79 10.78
CA ARG A 73 7.35 12.16 11.29
C ARG A 73 5.86 12.51 11.36
N PRO A 74 5.49 13.63 12.01
CA PRO A 74 4.12 14.12 11.99
C PRO A 74 3.54 14.16 10.57
N GLY A 75 2.40 13.49 10.38
CA GLY A 75 1.65 13.46 9.12
C GLY A 75 2.20 12.51 8.05
N LEU A 76 3.21 11.70 8.37
CA LEU A 76 3.81 10.76 7.43
C LEU A 76 3.97 9.37 8.03
N VAL A 77 3.29 8.39 7.42
CA VAL A 77 3.38 6.97 7.77
C VAL A 77 3.83 6.18 6.57
N ARG A 78 4.64 5.15 6.84
CA ARG A 78 5.15 4.21 5.86
C ARG A 78 5.05 2.79 6.39
N SER A 79 4.87 1.84 5.49
CA SER A 79 4.92 0.42 5.86
C SER A 79 6.37 -0.08 5.90
N TYR A 80 6.62 -1.29 6.37
CA TYR A 80 7.92 -1.95 6.39
C TYR A 80 7.71 -3.47 6.31
N THR A 81 8.54 -4.16 5.53
CA THR A 81 8.95 -5.54 5.84
C THR A 81 10.46 -5.65 5.67
N GLY A 82 11.18 -5.97 6.75
CA GLY A 82 12.56 -6.51 6.81
C GLY A 82 13.72 -5.86 6.04
N MET A 83 13.51 -4.90 5.14
CA MET A 83 14.54 -4.34 4.27
C MET A 83 14.40 -2.82 4.16
N ASP A 84 15.08 -2.12 5.06
CA ASP A 84 15.20 -0.67 5.04
C ASP A 84 16.18 -0.24 3.93
N ILE A 85 15.68 0.34 2.84
CA ILE A 85 16.53 1.02 1.87
C ILE A 85 16.46 2.53 2.13
N LEU A 86 17.54 3.07 2.68
CA LEU A 86 17.75 4.51 2.81
C LEU A 86 17.96 5.11 1.41
N LEU A 87 16.92 5.72 0.84
CA LEU A 87 17.09 6.58 -0.34
C LEU A 87 17.49 7.99 0.11
N LYS A 88 18.36 8.61 -0.69
CA LYS A 88 18.89 9.98 -0.49
C LYS A 88 17.77 10.96 -0.10
N GLU A 89 18.11 11.86 0.83
CA GLU A 89 17.27 12.97 1.33
C GLU A 89 16.02 12.58 2.14
N GLY A 90 16.22 11.81 3.21
CA GLY A 90 15.21 11.70 4.29
C GLY A 90 13.91 10.98 3.92
N LEU A 91 13.91 10.21 2.84
CA LEU A 91 12.74 9.48 2.33
C LEU A 91 12.89 7.96 2.61
N VAL A 92 12.49 7.48 3.78
CA VAL A 92 12.61 6.04 4.15
C VAL A 92 11.56 5.17 3.44
N ARG A 93 11.78 4.57 2.28
CA ARG A 93 10.70 3.83 1.58
C ARG A 93 10.41 2.49 2.24
N SER A 94 9.12 2.21 2.39
CA SER A 94 8.59 0.90 2.78
C SER A 94 8.82 -0.10 1.66
N TYR A 95 9.23 -1.32 1.97
CA TYR A 95 9.11 -2.43 1.02
C TYR A 95 8.43 -3.60 1.71
N THR A 96 7.21 -3.95 1.31
CA THR A 96 6.52 -5.18 1.71
C THR A 96 6.72 -6.22 0.62
N GLY A 97 7.49 -7.27 0.88
CA GLY A 97 7.69 -8.39 -0.06
C GLY A 97 6.78 -9.56 0.25
N MET A 98 6.00 -10.04 -0.72
CA MET A 98 5.14 -11.21 -0.58
C MET A 98 5.16 -12.10 -1.82
N ASP A 99 4.94 -13.39 -1.65
CA ASP A 99 4.86 -14.36 -2.73
C ASP A 99 3.38 -14.67 -3.01
N ILE A 100 2.88 -14.28 -4.18
CA ILE A 100 1.50 -14.58 -4.60
C ILE A 100 1.47 -15.91 -5.36
N LEU A 101 0.40 -16.68 -5.21
CA LEU A 101 0.23 -17.97 -5.88
C LEU A 101 -0.82 -17.85 -6.98
N LEU A 102 -0.42 -18.11 -8.22
CA LEU A 102 -1.30 -18.17 -9.39
C LEU A 102 -1.61 -19.63 -9.72
N LYS A 103 -2.87 -20.03 -9.62
CA LYS A 103 -3.34 -21.38 -9.99
C LYS A 103 -4.04 -21.35 -11.34
N GLU A 104 -3.49 -22.06 -12.31
CA GLU A 104 -3.90 -22.02 -13.71
C GLU A 104 -3.72 -23.39 -14.35
N GLY A 105 -4.77 -23.96 -14.95
CA GLY A 105 -4.67 -25.24 -15.67
C GLY A 105 -4.24 -26.44 -14.81
N GLY A 106 -4.41 -26.36 -13.48
CA GLY A 106 -3.93 -27.38 -12.54
C GLY A 106 -2.50 -27.17 -12.05
N GLU A 107 -1.78 -26.18 -12.58
CA GLU A 107 -0.46 -25.79 -12.09
C GLU A 107 -0.55 -24.62 -11.10
N THR A 108 0.41 -24.55 -10.18
CA THR A 108 0.58 -23.40 -9.26
C THR A 108 1.92 -22.72 -9.54
N LYS A 109 1.87 -21.43 -9.87
CA LYS A 109 3.04 -20.58 -10.12
C LYS A 109 3.17 -19.58 -8.97
N THR A 110 4.37 -19.45 -8.42
CA THR A 110 4.67 -18.42 -7.42
C THR A 110 5.23 -17.18 -8.11
N ILE A 111 4.68 -16.02 -7.80
CA ILE A 111 5.14 -14.73 -8.32
C ILE A 111 5.55 -13.85 -7.13
N ARG A 112 6.77 -13.33 -7.13
CA ARG A 112 7.19 -12.35 -6.13
C ARG A 112 6.49 -11.02 -6.39
N MET A 113 5.86 -10.45 -5.39
CA MET A 113 5.35 -9.08 -5.41
C MET A 113 6.03 -8.25 -4.33
N THR A 114 6.41 -7.01 -4.64
CA THR A 114 6.83 -6.02 -3.65
C THR A 114 5.93 -4.80 -3.68
N VAL A 115 5.67 -4.23 -2.51
CA VAL A 115 4.78 -3.09 -2.30
C VAL A 115 5.55 -1.97 -1.63
N ASP A 116 5.69 -0.85 -2.31
CA ASP A 116 6.15 0.42 -1.74
C ASP A 116 4.94 1.31 -1.51
N GLN A 117 4.73 1.77 -0.27
CA GLN A 117 3.60 2.61 0.07
C GLN A 117 3.97 3.80 0.95
N LEU A 118 3.33 4.92 0.66
CA LEU A 118 3.45 6.19 1.36
C LEU A 118 2.06 6.70 1.73
N ILE A 119 1.85 6.99 3.02
CA ILE A 119 0.62 7.57 3.56
C ILE A 119 0.94 8.95 4.12
N GLN A 120 0.25 9.97 3.61
CA GLN A 120 0.42 11.36 4.03
C GLN A 120 -0.91 11.94 4.51
N PHE A 121 -0.92 12.56 5.68
CA PHE A 121 -2.08 13.17 6.31
C PHE A 121 -1.65 14.40 7.13
N ASP A 122 -2.60 15.24 7.50
CA ASP A 122 -2.32 16.41 8.33
C ASP A 122 -2.53 16.08 9.81
N GLU A 123 -1.58 16.48 10.64
CA GLU A 123 -1.68 16.37 12.09
C GLU A 123 -1.82 17.74 12.74
N CYS A 124 -2.57 17.81 13.85
CA CYS A 124 -2.72 19.05 14.60
C CYS A 124 -1.39 19.42 15.28
N PRO A 125 -0.75 20.55 14.95
CA PRO A 125 0.57 20.92 15.47
C PRO A 125 0.56 21.26 16.98
N HIS A 126 -0.63 21.47 17.57
CA HIS A 126 -0.80 21.83 18.97
C HIS A 126 -1.26 20.67 19.86
N ARG A 127 -1.46 19.48 19.29
CA ARG A 127 -1.81 18.29 20.07
C ARG A 127 -0.52 17.62 20.53
N THR A 128 -0.08 17.95 21.75
CA THR A 128 0.98 17.19 22.43
C THR A 128 0.54 15.74 22.60
N SER A 129 1.42 14.83 22.20
CA SER A 129 1.20 13.37 22.27
C SER A 129 1.18 12.87 23.70
#